data_AF-A0AA40CKD7-F1
#
_entry.id   AF-A0AA40CKD7-F1
#
_cell.length_a   1.000
_cell.length_b   1.000
_cell.length_c   1.000
_cell.angle_alpha   90.00
_cell.angle_beta   90.00
_cell.angle_gamma   90.00
#
_symmetry.space_group_name_H-M   'P 1'
#
loop_
_entity.id
_entity.type
_entity.pdbx_description
1 polymer ?
#
loop_
_entity_poly.entity_id
_entity_poly.type
_entity_poly.pdbx_seq_one_letter_code
_entity_poly.pdbx_strand_id
1 'polypeptide(L)'
;MVSTRSHPTAFPPPELTSPTKSPSKRGGSRATSTASPAPGAPIANAAAPTSAPTSAPTSALAISNNNNKNAVAKKQSYSSPSTTFLWTHTPSRLTLAWLALSLPLVAWDTGYMLLRPHTMPGGSLHWPVWQPYALYGTVDYVYGFPAWERGDGFGAAQATLNLVETLMYLVYLGIVYKAGTSSSEVQGRGAPSKEVVGEKVAGARVVAGRAAAQAVLVAFAASVMTLSKTVLYWLIECWNGFENIGHNDAASLFFLWIVPNGAWLIFPTYMIYVFGSEIVQGLEAAGAVVLTKKSQ
;
A
#
# COMPACT_ATOMS: atom_id res chain seq x y z
N MET A 1 -32.59 -19.94 42.27
CA MET A 1 -31.69 -19.36 43.30
C MET A 1 -30.29 -19.29 42.74
N VAL A 2 -29.50 -18.28 43.10
CA VAL A 2 -28.11 -18.13 42.65
C VAL A 2 -27.17 -18.65 43.72
N SER A 3 -26.15 -19.41 43.33
CA SER A 3 -24.93 -19.59 44.10
C SER A 3 -23.74 -19.60 43.14
N THR A 4 -22.71 -18.81 43.44
CA THR A 4 -21.49 -18.67 42.62
C THR A 4 -20.28 -18.54 43.55
N ARG A 5 -19.08 -18.59 42.94
CA ARG A 5 -17.73 -18.38 43.54
C ARG A 5 -17.11 -19.60 44.21
N SER A 6 -16.40 -20.37 43.40
CA SER A 6 -15.11 -20.96 43.80
C SER A 6 -14.02 -20.06 43.23
N HIS A 7 -13.18 -19.44 44.07
CA HIS A 7 -12.04 -18.65 43.63
C HIS A 7 -10.83 -19.58 43.35
N PRO A 8 -10.04 -19.35 42.27
CA PRO A 8 -8.75 -19.98 42.12
C PRO A 8 -7.75 -19.47 43.16
N THR A 9 -6.98 -20.37 43.76
CA THR A 9 -5.89 -20.03 44.69
C THR A 9 -4.76 -19.32 43.93
N ALA A 10 -4.22 -18.23 44.50
CA ALA A 10 -3.06 -17.54 43.92
C ALA A 10 -1.78 -18.39 44.07
N PHE A 11 -0.91 -18.35 43.05
CA PHE A 11 0.43 -18.92 43.14
C PHE A 11 1.30 -18.13 44.14
N PRO A 12 2.17 -18.80 44.92
CA PRO A 12 3.14 -18.10 45.77
C PRO A 12 4.22 -17.40 44.92
N PRO A 13 4.73 -16.24 45.35
CA PRO A 13 5.85 -15.57 44.68
C PRO A 13 7.17 -16.32 44.90
N PRO A 14 8.15 -16.20 43.97
CA PRO A 14 9.47 -16.82 44.13
C PRO A 14 10.29 -16.12 45.24
N GLU A 15 11.01 -16.92 46.04
CA GLU A 15 11.87 -16.40 47.11
C GLU A 15 13.16 -15.76 46.56
N LEU A 16 13.34 -14.47 46.80
CA LEU A 16 14.55 -13.72 46.44
C LEU A 16 15.54 -13.65 47.61
N THR A 17 16.23 -14.77 47.89
CA THR A 17 17.26 -14.84 48.94
C THR A 17 18.66 -14.50 48.41
N SER A 18 19.12 -13.27 48.64
CA SER A 18 20.50 -12.84 48.31
C SER A 18 21.48 -13.06 49.47
N PRO A 19 22.56 -13.85 49.32
CA PRO A 19 23.64 -13.91 50.31
C PRO A 19 24.55 -12.66 50.23
N THR A 20 24.82 -12.01 51.35
CA THR A 20 25.67 -10.82 51.43
C THR A 20 26.99 -11.12 52.15
N LYS A 21 28.16 -10.87 51.53
CA LYS A 21 29.33 -10.13 52.10
C LYS A 21 30.59 -10.16 51.22
N SER A 22 31.38 -9.08 51.35
CA SER A 22 32.73 -8.83 50.79
C SER A 22 33.82 -9.18 51.86
N PRO A 23 35.10 -8.70 51.86
CA PRO A 23 35.87 -7.87 50.90
C PRO A 23 37.38 -8.20 50.68
N SER A 24 38.00 -7.68 49.59
CA SER A 24 39.41 -7.18 49.54
C SER A 24 39.64 -6.46 48.18
N LYS A 25 40.19 -5.24 47.97
CA LYS A 25 41.27 -4.37 48.52
C LYS A 25 42.63 -4.39 47.77
N ARG A 26 42.70 -3.71 46.60
CA ARG A 26 43.76 -2.76 46.10
C ARG A 26 43.65 -2.59 44.57
N GLY A 27 43.85 -1.41 43.97
CA GLY A 27 43.97 -0.05 44.52
C GLY A 27 44.55 0.96 43.51
N GLY A 28 44.09 2.23 43.55
CA GLY A 28 44.60 3.35 42.72
C GLY A 28 44.05 3.37 41.28
N SER A 29 43.72 4.52 40.65
CA SER A 29 43.94 5.92 41.05
C SER A 29 42.91 6.88 40.43
N ARG A 30 42.59 7.98 41.15
CA ARG A 30 42.46 9.40 40.70
C ARG A 30 42.25 9.67 39.19
N ALA A 31 41.32 10.51 38.69
CA ALA A 31 40.15 11.27 39.21
C ALA A 31 39.41 11.85 37.95
N THR A 32 38.38 12.71 37.92
CA THR A 32 37.69 13.59 38.91
C THR A 32 36.25 13.89 38.44
N SER A 33 35.38 14.40 39.30
CA SER A 33 34.01 14.86 38.99
C SER A 33 33.96 16.27 38.39
N THR A 34 32.98 16.60 37.52
CA THR A 34 31.84 17.54 37.77
C THR A 34 31.05 17.94 36.51
N ALA A 35 29.71 17.94 36.63
CA ALA A 35 28.68 18.87 36.13
C ALA A 35 28.79 19.61 34.76
N SER A 36 27.67 19.62 34.03
CA SER A 36 27.31 20.67 33.05
C SER A 36 27.01 22.01 33.75
N PRO A 37 27.14 23.16 33.06
CA PRO A 37 25.91 23.85 32.61
C PRO A 37 26.04 24.63 31.28
N ALA A 38 24.90 25.15 30.79
CA ALA A 38 24.80 26.34 29.93
C ALA A 38 24.21 27.49 30.79
N PRO A 39 24.49 28.78 30.53
CA PRO A 39 23.86 29.49 29.39
C PRO A 39 24.68 30.68 28.80
N GLY A 40 24.10 31.44 27.85
CA GLY A 40 24.41 32.88 27.68
C GLY A 40 24.65 33.39 26.25
N ALA A 41 23.72 34.24 25.77
CA ALA A 41 23.99 35.31 24.79
C ALA A 41 23.93 36.67 25.55
N PRO A 42 24.29 37.83 24.96
CA PRO A 42 23.47 38.54 23.95
C PRO A 42 24.34 38.90 22.70
N ILE A 43 24.19 39.92 21.84
CA ILE A 43 23.49 41.23 21.77
C ILE A 43 22.89 41.46 20.34
N ALA A 44 22.00 42.45 20.24
CA ALA A 44 21.30 42.96 19.05
C ALA A 44 22.24 43.69 18.03
N ASN A 45 21.82 44.23 16.88
CA ASN A 45 20.69 45.17 16.66
C ASN A 45 19.83 44.88 15.42
N ALA A 46 18.59 45.38 15.46
CA ALA A 46 17.63 45.40 14.36
C ALA A 46 16.93 46.77 14.30
N ALA A 47 16.51 47.21 13.10
CA ALA A 47 15.46 48.20 12.91
C ALA A 47 14.97 48.25 11.44
N ALA A 48 13.69 48.58 11.27
CA ALA A 48 13.00 49.02 10.05
C ALA A 48 11.89 50.01 10.53
N PRO A 49 10.88 50.47 9.76
CA PRO A 49 10.58 50.33 8.33
C PRO A 49 10.13 51.68 7.68
N THR A 50 9.15 51.62 6.75
CA THR A 50 8.20 52.68 6.29
C THR A 50 8.67 53.85 5.43
N SER A 51 8.23 53.87 4.16
CA SER A 51 7.34 54.94 3.63
C SER A 51 6.73 54.58 2.25
N ALA A 52 5.58 55.19 1.94
CA ALA A 52 4.85 55.24 0.66
C ALA A 52 4.09 56.60 0.62
N PRO A 53 3.36 57.05 -0.44
CA PRO A 53 2.95 56.39 -1.69
C PRO A 53 3.14 57.30 -2.95
N THR A 54 2.25 57.19 -3.96
CA THR A 54 2.10 58.06 -5.17
C THR A 54 3.21 57.88 -6.25
N SER A 55 2.98 58.00 -7.57
CA SER A 55 1.89 58.60 -8.37
C SER A 55 1.53 57.78 -9.63
N ALA A 56 0.49 58.22 -10.36
CA ALA A 56 -0.10 57.55 -11.53
C ALA A 56 0.33 58.23 -12.89
N PRO A 57 -0.30 57.98 -14.08
CA PRO A 57 0.47 57.78 -15.32
C PRO A 57 0.38 58.90 -16.38
N THR A 58 1.19 58.78 -17.45
CA THR A 58 1.19 59.74 -18.59
C THR A 58 1.22 59.06 -19.97
N SER A 59 0.07 59.13 -20.65
CA SER A 59 -0.15 59.38 -22.08
C SER A 59 0.78 58.79 -23.17
N ALA A 60 0.21 57.93 -24.02
CA ALA A 60 0.33 58.05 -25.48
C ALA A 60 -0.97 57.56 -26.15
N LEU A 61 -1.50 58.30 -27.12
CA LEU A 61 -2.73 57.97 -27.86
C LEU A 61 -2.37 57.35 -29.23
N ALA A 62 -3.07 56.29 -29.62
CA ALA A 62 -3.07 55.77 -30.98
C ALA A 62 -4.51 55.71 -31.51
N ILE A 63 -4.87 56.63 -32.38
CA ILE A 63 -6.20 56.69 -33.02
C ILE A 63 -6.21 55.75 -34.23
N SER A 64 -7.19 54.85 -34.29
CA SER A 64 -7.50 54.12 -35.51
C SER A 64 -9.02 54.11 -35.71
N ASN A 65 -9.50 54.98 -36.60
CA ASN A 65 -10.90 54.99 -37.02
C ASN A 65 -11.11 53.90 -38.07
N ASN A 66 -12.07 52.99 -37.82
CA ASN A 66 -12.68 52.20 -38.88
C ASN A 66 -14.18 52.11 -38.65
N ASN A 67 -14.94 52.91 -39.41
CA ASN A 67 -16.38 52.81 -39.49
C ASN A 67 -16.74 51.56 -40.29
N ASN A 68 -17.52 50.64 -39.71
CA ASN A 68 -18.37 49.78 -40.51
C ASN A 68 -19.71 49.51 -39.82
N LYS A 69 -20.78 49.51 -40.60
CA LYS A 69 -22.16 49.47 -40.09
C LYS A 69 -22.76 48.07 -40.24
N ASN A 70 -23.80 47.80 -39.46
CA ASN A 70 -24.74 46.68 -39.60
C ASN A 70 -24.15 45.26 -39.42
N ALA A 71 -24.06 44.81 -38.18
CA ALA A 71 -24.15 43.38 -37.84
C ALA A 71 -25.26 43.19 -36.80
N VAL A 72 -26.37 42.56 -37.19
CA VAL A 72 -27.48 42.25 -36.27
C VAL A 72 -27.04 41.12 -35.35
N ALA A 73 -26.88 41.42 -34.06
CA ALA A 73 -26.42 40.47 -33.06
C ALA A 73 -27.48 39.38 -32.78
N LYS A 74 -27.43 38.28 -33.55
CA LYS A 74 -28.07 37.03 -33.15
C LYS A 74 -27.49 36.61 -31.80
N LYS A 75 -28.31 36.63 -30.74
CA LYS A 75 -28.02 35.91 -29.50
C LYS A 75 -28.01 34.40 -29.79
N GLN A 76 -26.87 33.89 -30.24
CA GLN A 76 -26.60 32.46 -30.17
C GLN A 76 -26.44 32.10 -28.70
N SER A 77 -27.48 31.52 -28.11
CA SER A 77 -27.39 30.86 -26.82
C SER A 77 -26.51 29.62 -26.97
N TYR A 78 -25.20 29.81 -26.91
CA TYR A 78 -24.23 28.73 -26.76
C TYR A 78 -24.45 28.09 -25.40
N SER A 79 -25.38 27.14 -25.33
CA SER A 79 -25.43 26.16 -24.24
C SER A 79 -24.19 25.29 -24.35
N SER A 80 -23.07 25.77 -23.79
CA SER A 80 -21.86 24.98 -23.63
C SER A 80 -22.27 23.64 -23.00
N PRO A 81 -22.02 22.50 -23.65
CA PRO A 81 -22.42 21.21 -23.09
C PRO A 81 -21.71 21.07 -21.75
N SER A 82 -22.47 20.87 -20.68
CA SER A 82 -21.92 20.64 -19.35
C SER A 82 -21.25 19.27 -19.34
N THR A 83 -19.97 19.25 -19.73
CA THR A 83 -19.11 18.08 -19.81
C THR A 83 -18.99 17.45 -18.43
N THR A 84 -19.93 16.55 -18.15
CA THR A 84 -20.02 15.84 -16.89
C THR A 84 -18.79 14.94 -16.80
N PHE A 85 -17.87 15.30 -15.90
CA PHE A 85 -16.60 14.61 -15.75
C PHE A 85 -16.84 13.16 -15.34
N LEU A 86 -16.82 12.26 -16.32
CA LEU A 86 -17.06 10.84 -16.13
C LEU A 86 -15.74 10.17 -15.78
N TRP A 87 -15.52 9.92 -14.49
CA TRP A 87 -14.33 9.20 -14.01
C TRP A 87 -14.20 7.86 -14.73
N THR A 88 -13.11 7.69 -15.50
CA THR A 88 -12.73 6.44 -16.14
C THR A 88 -11.57 5.77 -15.41
N HIS A 89 -11.60 4.45 -15.33
CA HIS A 89 -10.48 3.61 -14.91
C HIS A 89 -10.03 2.73 -16.07
N THR A 90 -8.72 2.56 -16.24
CA THR A 90 -8.14 1.66 -17.26
C THR A 90 -7.03 0.84 -16.61
N PRO A 91 -7.22 -0.47 -16.37
CA PRO A 91 -6.22 -1.32 -15.75
C PRO A 91 -4.88 -1.28 -16.49
N SER A 92 -3.78 -1.07 -15.77
CA SER A 92 -2.46 -1.15 -16.39
C SER A 92 -2.15 -2.59 -16.78
N ARG A 93 -1.37 -2.78 -17.86
CA ARG A 93 -0.90 -4.12 -18.27
C ARG A 93 -0.09 -4.79 -17.17
N LEU A 94 0.65 -4.02 -16.37
CA LEU A 94 1.45 -4.53 -15.26
C LEU A 94 0.55 -5.08 -14.13
N THR A 95 -0.52 -4.36 -13.78
CA THR A 95 -1.53 -4.83 -12.83
C THR A 95 -2.24 -6.09 -13.33
N LEU A 96 -2.63 -6.15 -14.61
CA LEU A 96 -3.29 -7.34 -15.17
C LEU A 96 -2.34 -8.56 -15.21
N ALA A 97 -1.08 -8.37 -15.58
CA ALA A 97 -0.07 -9.43 -15.55
C ALA A 97 0.23 -9.90 -14.12
N TRP A 98 0.36 -8.96 -13.17
CA TRP A 98 0.56 -9.29 -11.76
C TRP A 98 -0.61 -10.09 -11.20
N LEU A 99 -1.87 -9.70 -11.46
CA LEU A 99 -3.04 -10.44 -11.00
C LEU A 99 -3.19 -11.81 -11.67
N ALA A 100 -2.81 -11.93 -12.96
CA ALA A 100 -2.81 -13.22 -13.65
C ALA A 100 -1.77 -14.22 -13.08
N LEU A 101 -0.64 -13.70 -12.57
CA LEU A 101 0.40 -14.51 -11.91
C LEU A 101 0.07 -14.79 -10.43
N SER A 102 -0.31 -13.76 -9.68
CA SER A 102 -0.47 -13.83 -8.23
C SER A 102 -1.74 -14.55 -7.79
N LEU A 103 -2.89 -14.40 -8.48
CA LEU A 103 -4.13 -15.05 -8.04
C LEU A 103 -4.06 -16.59 -8.03
N PRO A 104 -3.49 -17.28 -9.06
CA PRO A 104 -3.27 -18.72 -8.98
C PRO A 104 -2.31 -19.12 -7.84
N LEU A 105 -1.21 -18.37 -7.64
CA LEU A 105 -0.22 -18.66 -6.60
C LEU A 105 -0.81 -18.48 -5.20
N VAL A 106 -1.51 -17.36 -4.95
CA VAL A 106 -2.14 -17.04 -3.66
C VAL A 106 -3.30 -18.00 -3.37
N ALA A 107 -4.04 -18.48 -4.37
CA ALA A 107 -5.06 -19.51 -4.19
C ALA A 107 -4.46 -20.89 -3.87
N TRP A 108 -3.39 -21.29 -4.55
CA TRP A 108 -2.64 -22.52 -4.27
C TRP A 108 -2.03 -22.52 -2.86
N ASP A 109 -1.48 -21.38 -2.46
CA ASP A 109 -0.93 -21.12 -1.13
C ASP A 109 -2.00 -21.15 -0.05
N THR A 110 -3.10 -20.41 -0.23
CA THR A 110 -4.26 -20.47 0.68
C THR A 110 -4.76 -21.91 0.87
N GLY A 111 -4.78 -22.70 -0.21
CA GLY A 111 -5.07 -24.13 -0.17
C GLY A 111 -4.05 -24.92 0.65
N TYR A 112 -2.74 -24.66 0.49
CA TYR A 112 -1.70 -25.31 1.30
C TYR A 112 -1.90 -25.02 2.79
N MET A 113 -2.10 -23.76 3.14
CA MET A 113 -2.14 -23.27 4.51
C MET A 113 -3.40 -23.72 5.28
N LEU A 114 -4.58 -23.61 4.66
CA LEU A 114 -5.87 -23.86 5.33
C LEU A 114 -6.29 -25.33 5.35
N LEU A 115 -5.63 -26.21 4.57
CA LEU A 115 -5.92 -27.66 4.52
C LEU A 115 -4.86 -28.51 5.24
N ARG A 116 -3.99 -27.90 6.05
CA ARG A 116 -3.06 -28.64 6.91
C ARG A 116 -3.82 -29.50 7.93
N PRO A 117 -3.34 -30.70 8.28
CA PRO A 117 -2.08 -31.32 7.83
C PRO A 117 -2.17 -32.07 6.50
N HIS A 118 -3.35 -32.17 5.86
CA HIS A 118 -3.55 -32.99 4.66
C HIS A 118 -2.69 -32.57 3.47
N THR A 119 -2.32 -31.29 3.39
CA THR A 119 -1.45 -30.71 2.35
C THR A 119 0.04 -30.77 2.67
N MET A 120 0.43 -31.03 3.93
CA MET A 120 1.83 -31.13 4.38
C MET A 120 2.45 -32.46 3.93
N PRO A 121 3.80 -32.61 3.90
CA PRO A 121 4.45 -33.87 3.55
C PRO A 121 3.92 -35.06 4.35
N GLY A 122 3.57 -36.15 3.65
CA GLY A 122 2.89 -37.32 4.24
C GLY A 122 1.36 -37.20 4.35
N GLY A 123 0.79 -36.01 4.15
CA GLY A 123 -0.65 -35.76 4.10
C GLY A 123 -1.32 -36.25 2.81
N SER A 124 -2.62 -36.58 2.91
CA SER A 124 -3.41 -37.23 1.85
C SER A 124 -3.68 -36.38 0.59
N LEU A 125 -3.46 -35.06 0.65
CA LEU A 125 -3.61 -34.14 -0.49
C LEU A 125 -2.27 -33.64 -1.03
N HIS A 126 -1.16 -33.84 -0.31
CA HIS A 126 0.15 -33.28 -0.61
C HIS A 126 0.63 -33.58 -2.04
N TRP A 127 0.47 -34.82 -2.48
CA TRP A 127 0.75 -35.23 -3.85
C TRP A 127 -0.52 -35.19 -4.73
N PRO A 128 -0.47 -34.68 -5.97
CA PRO A 128 0.69 -34.06 -6.64
C PRO A 128 0.82 -32.55 -6.41
N VAL A 129 -0.24 -31.88 -5.93
CA VAL A 129 -0.41 -30.43 -6.08
C VAL A 129 0.49 -29.61 -5.15
N TRP A 130 0.81 -30.09 -3.94
CA TRP A 130 1.55 -29.34 -2.93
C TRP A 130 2.95 -29.88 -2.65
N GLN A 131 3.45 -30.81 -3.47
CA GLN A 131 4.81 -31.37 -3.36
C GLN A 131 5.92 -30.31 -3.18
N PRO A 132 5.92 -29.15 -3.89
CA PRO A 132 6.96 -28.13 -3.71
C PRO A 132 7.08 -27.58 -2.28
N TYR A 133 6.00 -27.61 -1.49
CA TYR A 133 6.03 -27.18 -0.09
C TYR A 133 6.82 -28.14 0.82
N ALA A 134 7.15 -29.36 0.36
CA ALA A 134 8.10 -30.22 1.06
C ALA A 134 9.52 -29.61 1.13
N LEU A 135 9.94 -28.87 0.10
CA LEU A 135 11.16 -28.08 0.13
C LEU A 135 10.91 -26.73 0.81
N TYR A 136 9.87 -26.00 0.41
CA TYR A 136 9.67 -24.64 0.91
C TYR A 136 9.45 -24.59 2.43
N GLY A 137 8.73 -25.57 3.01
CA GLY A 137 8.58 -25.72 4.46
C GLY A 137 9.85 -26.12 5.24
N THR A 138 10.95 -26.46 4.56
CA THR A 138 12.28 -26.57 5.19
C THR A 138 13.12 -25.30 5.10
N VAL A 139 12.80 -24.41 4.16
CA VAL A 139 13.42 -23.08 4.05
C VAL A 139 12.74 -22.11 4.99
N ASP A 140 11.41 -22.11 4.99
CA ASP A 140 10.57 -21.17 5.72
C ASP A 140 9.67 -21.96 6.67
N TYR A 141 9.99 -21.95 7.96
CA TYR A 141 9.32 -22.79 8.93
C TYR A 141 7.85 -22.40 9.18
N VAL A 142 7.39 -21.22 8.75
CA VAL A 142 5.95 -20.89 8.70
C VAL A 142 5.21 -21.86 7.76
N TYR A 143 5.89 -22.36 6.72
CA TYR A 143 5.40 -23.37 5.78
C TYR A 143 5.64 -24.82 6.23
N GLY A 144 6.45 -25.03 7.27
CA GLY A 144 6.94 -26.33 7.72
C GLY A 144 6.21 -26.96 8.91
N PHE A 145 6.79 -28.08 9.37
CA PHE A 145 6.42 -28.74 10.62
C PHE A 145 6.67 -27.89 11.87
N PRO A 146 7.77 -27.12 12.02
CA PRO A 146 8.03 -26.40 13.28
C PRO A 146 6.94 -25.40 13.65
N ALA A 147 6.41 -24.59 12.72
CA ALA A 147 5.28 -23.72 13.01
C ALA A 147 3.99 -24.49 13.33
N TRP A 148 3.73 -25.60 12.61
CA TRP A 148 2.56 -26.45 12.84
C TRP A 148 2.57 -27.12 14.21
N GLU A 149 3.70 -27.71 14.62
CA GLU A 149 3.88 -28.42 15.89
C GLU A 149 3.88 -27.46 17.10
N ARG A 150 4.34 -26.22 16.92
CA ARG A 150 4.19 -25.14 17.91
C ARG A 150 2.76 -24.58 18.01
N GLY A 151 1.87 -24.91 17.07
CA GLY A 151 0.53 -24.33 16.99
C GLY A 151 0.51 -22.86 16.56
N ASP A 152 1.47 -22.43 15.75
CA ASP A 152 1.61 -21.05 15.31
C ASP A 152 0.48 -20.63 14.35
N GLY A 153 -0.40 -19.75 14.84
CA GLY A 153 -1.54 -19.23 14.10
C GLY A 153 -1.20 -18.21 13.01
N PHE A 154 0.03 -17.68 12.96
CA PHE A 154 0.40 -16.60 12.04
C PHE A 154 0.18 -16.96 10.57
N GLY A 155 0.67 -18.13 10.14
CA GLY A 155 0.53 -18.58 8.76
C GLY A 155 -0.93 -18.80 8.34
N ALA A 156 -1.76 -19.35 9.23
CA ALA A 156 -3.19 -19.53 8.97
C ALA A 156 -3.96 -18.19 8.92
N ALA A 157 -3.56 -17.20 9.73
CA ALA A 157 -4.12 -15.85 9.68
C ALA A 157 -3.76 -15.14 8.36
N GLN A 158 -2.50 -15.23 7.92
CA GLN A 158 -2.05 -14.75 6.61
C GLN A 158 -2.88 -15.37 5.47
N ALA A 159 -3.05 -16.69 5.47
CA ALA A 159 -3.85 -17.41 4.48
C ALA A 159 -5.34 -17.02 4.50
N THR A 160 -5.89 -16.69 5.67
CA THR A 160 -7.27 -16.20 5.80
C THR A 160 -7.41 -14.82 5.14
N LEU A 161 -6.40 -13.94 5.25
CA LEU A 161 -6.36 -12.68 4.51
C LEU A 161 -6.10 -12.88 3.01
N ASN A 162 -5.28 -13.86 2.61
CA ASN A 162 -5.07 -14.25 1.21
C ASN A 162 -6.40 -14.62 0.52
N LEU A 163 -7.31 -15.31 1.22
CA LEU A 163 -8.66 -15.60 0.71
C LEU A 163 -9.50 -14.33 0.48
N VAL A 164 -9.51 -13.40 1.45
CA VAL A 164 -10.28 -12.14 1.35
C VAL A 164 -9.73 -11.26 0.22
N GLU A 165 -8.41 -11.12 0.14
CA GLU A 165 -7.69 -10.42 -0.93
C GLU A 165 -8.00 -11.00 -2.32
N THR A 166 -7.95 -12.33 -2.45
CA THR A 166 -8.29 -13.06 -3.68
C THR A 166 -9.72 -12.73 -4.13
N LEU A 167 -10.69 -12.76 -3.21
CA LEU A 167 -12.07 -12.39 -3.50
C LEU A 167 -12.20 -10.91 -3.93
N MET A 168 -11.48 -9.99 -3.29
CA MET A 168 -11.49 -8.57 -3.66
C MET A 168 -10.91 -8.33 -5.06
N TYR A 169 -9.79 -8.96 -5.41
CA TYR A 169 -9.21 -8.87 -6.75
C TYR A 169 -10.09 -9.56 -7.81
N LEU A 170 -10.77 -10.66 -7.49
CA LEU A 170 -11.78 -11.28 -8.37
C LEU A 170 -13.00 -10.37 -8.59
N VAL A 171 -13.44 -9.62 -7.57
CA VAL A 171 -14.48 -8.58 -7.72
C VAL A 171 -13.99 -7.45 -8.64
N TYR A 172 -12.77 -6.95 -8.45
CA TYR A 172 -12.16 -5.95 -9.34
C TYR A 172 -12.11 -6.43 -10.80
N LEU A 173 -11.56 -7.62 -11.05
CA LEU A 173 -11.50 -8.22 -12.39
C LEU A 173 -12.90 -8.48 -12.96
N GLY A 174 -13.88 -8.84 -12.12
CA GLY A 174 -15.28 -9.01 -12.51
C GLY A 174 -15.95 -7.70 -12.95
N ILE A 175 -15.66 -6.58 -12.28
CA ILE A 175 -16.13 -5.24 -12.69
C ILE A 175 -15.45 -4.84 -14.01
N VAL A 176 -14.12 -4.96 -14.09
CA VAL A 176 -13.33 -4.71 -15.31
C VAL A 176 -13.81 -5.55 -16.49
N TYR A 177 -14.21 -6.80 -16.27
CA TYR A 177 -14.71 -7.67 -17.32
C TYR A 177 -16.11 -7.26 -17.80
N LYS A 178 -17.03 -6.96 -16.88
CA LYS A 178 -18.45 -6.69 -17.21
C LYS A 178 -18.75 -5.26 -17.67
N ALA A 179 -17.99 -4.29 -17.17
CA ALA A 179 -18.20 -2.87 -17.43
C ALA A 179 -17.08 -2.21 -18.25
N GLY A 180 -16.07 -2.98 -18.68
CA GLY A 180 -14.96 -2.49 -19.48
C GLY A 180 -15.25 -2.51 -20.99
N THR A 181 -15.46 -1.34 -21.60
CA THR A 181 -15.54 -1.20 -23.06
C THR A 181 -14.13 -1.21 -23.68
N SER A 182 -13.97 -1.87 -24.83
CA SER A 182 -12.74 -1.80 -25.61
C SER A 182 -12.64 -0.44 -26.31
N SER A 183 -11.81 0.46 -25.78
CA SER A 183 -11.61 1.79 -26.38
C SER A 183 -10.20 1.92 -26.94
N SER A 184 -10.08 2.09 -28.25
CA SER A 184 -8.79 2.21 -28.97
C SER A 184 -8.07 3.55 -28.74
N GLU A 185 -8.72 4.53 -28.08
CA GLU A 185 -8.19 5.89 -27.92
C GLU A 185 -7.49 6.14 -26.58
N VAL A 186 -7.96 5.55 -25.47
CA VAL A 186 -7.55 5.94 -24.11
C VAL A 186 -6.35 5.11 -23.63
N GLN A 187 -5.17 5.73 -23.55
CA GLN A 187 -3.99 5.14 -22.93
C GLN A 187 -4.08 5.29 -21.40
N GLY A 188 -4.30 4.17 -20.69
CA GLY A 188 -4.37 4.14 -19.23
C GLY A 188 -3.08 4.58 -18.53
N ARG A 189 -3.20 5.19 -17.35
CA ARG A 189 -2.08 5.69 -16.54
C ARG A 189 -1.19 4.52 -16.10
N GLY A 190 -0.03 4.37 -16.74
CA GLY A 190 0.87 3.22 -16.55
C GLY A 190 0.85 2.17 -17.66
N ALA A 191 0.19 2.42 -18.80
CA ALA A 191 0.40 1.64 -20.02
C ALA A 191 1.52 2.26 -20.88
N PRO A 192 2.46 1.46 -21.45
CA PRO A 192 3.43 1.94 -22.43
C PRO A 192 2.73 2.36 -23.74
N SER A 193 3.37 3.23 -24.52
CA SER A 193 2.77 3.86 -25.71
C SER A 193 2.45 2.87 -26.83
N LYS A 194 1.60 3.32 -27.76
CA LYS A 194 1.09 2.51 -28.88
C LYS A 194 2.22 2.02 -29.78
N GLU A 195 3.27 2.83 -29.97
CA GLU A 195 4.45 2.48 -30.76
C GLU A 195 5.16 1.19 -30.30
N VAL A 196 5.09 0.85 -29.00
CA VAL A 196 5.95 -0.18 -28.39
C VAL A 196 5.37 -1.60 -28.47
N VAL A 197 4.04 -1.76 -28.60
CA VAL A 197 3.37 -3.07 -28.39
C VAL A 197 2.35 -3.44 -29.48
N GLY A 198 1.94 -2.51 -30.35
CA GLY A 198 1.05 -2.79 -31.49
C GLY A 198 -0.43 -3.00 -31.13
N GLU A 199 -1.31 -2.83 -32.14
CA GLU A 199 -2.76 -2.69 -31.94
C GLU A 199 -3.46 -3.91 -31.37
N LYS A 200 -3.10 -5.14 -31.80
CA LYS A 200 -3.88 -6.35 -31.49
C LYS A 200 -3.83 -6.78 -30.01
N VAL A 201 -2.94 -6.17 -29.22
CA VAL A 201 -2.84 -6.34 -27.75
C VAL A 201 -3.22 -5.02 -27.03
N ALA A 202 -3.66 -3.99 -27.75
CA ALA A 202 -3.93 -2.64 -27.24
C ALA A 202 -5.42 -2.35 -26.96
N GLY A 203 -6.29 -3.37 -26.99
CA GLY A 203 -7.69 -3.28 -26.58
C GLY A 203 -7.86 -3.07 -25.07
N ALA A 204 -7.45 -1.91 -24.56
CA ALA A 204 -7.59 -1.54 -23.17
C ALA A 204 -9.08 -1.49 -22.78
N ARG A 205 -9.44 -2.17 -21.70
CA ARG A 205 -10.80 -2.15 -21.14
C ARG A 205 -10.97 -0.93 -20.26
N VAL A 206 -11.67 0.07 -20.77
CA VAL A 206 -12.00 1.29 -20.05
C VAL A 206 -13.32 1.07 -19.30
N VAL A 207 -13.28 1.17 -17.98
CA VAL A 207 -14.46 1.20 -17.11
C VAL A 207 -14.81 2.66 -16.82
N ALA A 208 -16.09 3.00 -16.69
CA ALA A 208 -16.53 4.38 -16.48
C ALA A 208 -17.51 4.55 -15.29
N GLY A 209 -17.58 5.78 -14.77
CA GLY A 209 -18.54 6.21 -13.75
C GLY A 209 -18.40 5.46 -12.43
N ARG A 210 -19.53 5.12 -11.80
CA ARG A 210 -19.56 4.44 -10.50
C ARG A 210 -18.82 3.10 -10.51
N ALA A 211 -18.86 2.35 -11.63
CA ALA A 211 -18.15 1.09 -11.76
C ALA A 211 -16.62 1.29 -11.72
N ALA A 212 -16.10 2.36 -12.32
CA ALA A 212 -14.67 2.70 -12.25
C ALA A 212 -14.25 3.00 -10.80
N ALA A 213 -14.98 3.88 -10.12
CA ALA A 213 -14.71 4.22 -8.72
C ALA A 213 -14.77 3.00 -7.79
N GLN A 214 -15.74 2.08 -8.00
CA GLN A 214 -15.83 0.83 -7.23
C GLN A 214 -14.67 -0.12 -7.52
N ALA A 215 -14.27 -0.27 -8.78
CA ALA A 215 -13.12 -1.10 -9.16
C ALA A 215 -11.82 -0.61 -8.51
N VAL A 216 -11.52 0.69 -8.67
CA VAL A 216 -10.31 1.32 -8.11
C VAL A 216 -10.29 1.24 -6.59
N LEU A 217 -11.41 1.49 -5.90
CA LEU A 217 -11.49 1.43 -4.44
C LEU A 217 -11.25 0.01 -3.89
N VAL A 218 -11.85 -1.01 -4.51
CA VAL A 218 -11.68 -2.41 -4.09
C VAL A 218 -10.23 -2.88 -4.34
N ALA A 219 -9.65 -2.54 -5.49
CA ALA A 219 -8.29 -2.94 -5.82
C ALA A 219 -7.23 -2.20 -4.98
N PHE A 220 -7.46 -0.91 -4.65
CA PHE A 220 -6.64 -0.16 -3.71
C PHE A 220 -6.66 -0.81 -2.33
N ALA A 221 -7.85 -1.09 -1.78
CA ALA A 221 -7.98 -1.71 -0.46
C ALA A 221 -7.35 -3.11 -0.39
N ALA A 222 -7.48 -3.91 -1.45
CA ALA A 222 -6.80 -5.19 -1.57
C ALA A 222 -5.27 -5.02 -1.59
N SER A 223 -4.75 -4.05 -2.36
CA SER A 223 -3.30 -3.79 -2.44
C SER A 223 -2.71 -3.31 -1.12
N VAL A 224 -3.44 -2.48 -0.36
CA VAL A 224 -3.06 -2.09 1.00
C VAL A 224 -3.01 -3.33 1.90
N MET A 225 -4.00 -4.22 1.84
CA MET A 225 -3.98 -5.49 2.59
C MET A 225 -2.77 -6.35 2.23
N THR A 226 -2.44 -6.48 0.93
CA THR A 226 -1.27 -7.23 0.46
C THR A 226 0.03 -6.64 1.00
N LEU A 227 0.20 -5.32 0.94
CA LEU A 227 1.41 -4.67 1.44
C LEU A 227 1.52 -4.78 2.97
N SER A 228 0.45 -4.47 3.71
CA SER A 228 0.45 -4.48 5.17
C SER A 228 0.73 -5.87 5.75
N LYS A 229 0.14 -6.93 5.19
CA LYS A 229 0.36 -8.30 5.67
C LYS A 229 1.80 -8.79 5.40
N THR A 230 2.39 -8.41 4.27
CA THR A 230 3.77 -8.78 3.90
C THR A 230 4.79 -7.95 4.70
N VAL A 231 4.56 -6.66 4.92
CA VAL A 231 5.39 -5.85 5.83
C VAL A 231 5.34 -6.42 7.25
N LEU A 232 4.16 -6.79 7.75
CA LEU A 232 4.00 -7.45 9.05
C LEU A 232 4.80 -8.76 9.12
N TYR A 233 4.82 -9.55 8.05
CA TYR A 233 5.59 -10.79 8.01
C TYR A 233 7.10 -10.54 8.18
N TRP A 234 7.68 -9.63 7.39
CA TRP A 234 9.10 -9.26 7.51
C TRP A 234 9.45 -8.72 8.89
N LEU A 235 8.54 -7.94 9.51
CA LEU A 235 8.74 -7.41 10.86
C LEU A 235 8.69 -8.49 11.94
N ILE A 236 7.83 -9.51 11.78
CA ILE A 236 7.76 -10.66 12.71
C ILE A 236 9.06 -11.46 12.68
N GLU A 237 9.65 -11.72 11.51
CA GLU A 237 10.98 -12.37 11.46
C GLU A 237 12.05 -11.51 12.15
N CYS A 238 12.07 -10.20 11.91
CA CYS A 238 12.99 -9.29 12.61
C CYS A 238 12.82 -9.30 14.14
N TRP A 239 11.61 -9.43 14.66
CA TRP A 239 11.34 -9.46 16.11
C TRP A 239 11.50 -10.85 16.75
N ASN A 240 11.31 -11.93 15.99
CA ASN A 240 11.57 -13.31 16.43
C ASN A 240 13.03 -13.72 16.22
N GLY A 241 13.94 -12.79 15.88
CA GLY A 241 15.36 -13.10 15.67
C GLY A 241 15.64 -14.00 14.45
N PHE A 242 14.75 -13.94 13.44
CA PHE A 242 14.74 -14.75 12.22
C PHE A 242 14.55 -16.26 12.46
N GLU A 243 13.81 -16.65 13.52
CA GLU A 243 13.61 -18.05 13.90
C GLU A 243 13.15 -18.97 12.74
N ASN A 244 12.32 -18.48 11.82
CA ASN A 244 11.74 -19.32 10.77
C ASN A 244 12.60 -19.40 9.49
N ILE A 245 13.65 -18.58 9.35
CA ILE A 245 14.44 -18.45 8.11
C ILE A 245 15.97 -18.33 8.33
N GLY A 246 16.43 -18.09 9.55
CA GLY A 246 17.84 -17.80 9.87
C GLY A 246 18.78 -19.00 9.81
N HIS A 247 18.25 -20.21 9.63
CA HIS A 247 19.01 -21.45 9.44
C HIS A 247 19.45 -21.70 8.00
N ASN A 248 18.97 -20.91 7.03
CA ASN A 248 19.28 -21.08 5.62
C ASN A 248 20.67 -20.56 5.24
N ASP A 249 21.23 -21.13 4.17
CA ASP A 249 22.32 -20.47 3.45
C ASP A 249 21.83 -19.22 2.70
N ALA A 250 22.77 -18.33 2.36
CA ALA A 250 22.45 -17.05 1.74
C ALA A 250 21.78 -17.15 0.36
N ALA A 251 22.02 -18.22 -0.42
CA ALA A 251 21.40 -18.41 -1.73
C ALA A 251 19.97 -18.94 -1.59
N SER A 252 19.73 -19.92 -0.72
CA SER A 252 18.37 -20.39 -0.39
C SER A 252 17.52 -19.26 0.18
N LEU A 253 18.04 -18.52 1.15
CA LEU A 253 17.37 -17.34 1.71
C LEU A 253 17.06 -16.28 0.64
N PHE A 254 18.02 -15.99 -0.25
CA PHE A 254 17.81 -14.99 -1.30
C PHE A 254 16.74 -15.42 -2.32
N PHE A 255 16.90 -16.59 -2.95
CA PHE A 255 16.04 -16.99 -4.06
C PHE A 255 14.68 -17.55 -3.63
N LEU A 256 14.59 -18.20 -2.47
CA LEU A 256 13.37 -18.87 -2.02
C LEU A 256 12.59 -18.07 -0.97
N TRP A 257 13.17 -17.03 -0.36
CA TRP A 257 12.45 -16.16 0.59
C TRP A 257 12.48 -14.67 0.22
N ILE A 258 13.66 -14.06 0.05
CA ILE A 258 13.78 -12.60 -0.20
C ILE A 258 13.14 -12.20 -1.54
N VAL A 259 13.51 -12.86 -2.63
CA VAL A 259 12.99 -12.55 -3.98
C VAL A 259 11.46 -12.74 -4.08
N PRO A 260 10.85 -13.86 -3.68
CA PRO A 260 9.40 -14.00 -3.73
C PRO A 260 8.70 -13.02 -2.80
N ASN A 261 9.01 -12.94 -1.51
CA ASN A 261 8.32 -12.02 -0.61
C ASN A 261 8.55 -10.55 -0.99
N GLY A 262 9.70 -10.20 -1.56
CA GLY A 262 10.00 -8.87 -2.08
C GLY A 262 9.09 -8.45 -3.25
N ALA A 263 8.64 -9.37 -4.10
CA ALA A 263 7.66 -9.07 -5.15
C ALA A 263 6.30 -8.65 -4.54
N TRP A 264 5.87 -9.27 -3.45
CA TRP A 264 4.66 -8.90 -2.70
C TRP A 264 4.82 -7.59 -1.89
N LEU A 265 6.02 -7.03 -1.78
CA LEU A 265 6.21 -5.62 -1.37
C LEU A 265 6.11 -4.67 -2.57
N ILE A 266 6.78 -4.98 -3.68
CA ILE A 266 6.93 -4.08 -4.84
C ILE A 266 5.61 -3.90 -5.60
N PHE A 267 4.96 -4.99 -6.02
CA PHE A 267 3.79 -4.91 -6.90
C PHE A 267 2.56 -4.28 -6.21
N PRO A 268 2.23 -4.62 -4.95
CA PRO A 268 1.17 -3.92 -4.22
C PRO A 268 1.49 -2.44 -3.97
N THR A 269 2.75 -2.07 -3.68
CA THR A 269 3.15 -0.66 -3.56
C THR A 269 2.90 0.11 -4.86
N TYR A 270 3.24 -0.47 -6.02
CA TYR A 270 2.91 0.11 -7.32
C TYR A 270 1.38 0.24 -7.53
N MET A 271 0.60 -0.76 -7.17
CA MET A 271 -0.86 -0.74 -7.30
C MET A 271 -1.52 0.30 -6.38
N ILE A 272 -1.06 0.41 -5.12
CA ILE A 272 -1.46 1.49 -4.19
C ILE A 272 -1.18 2.86 -4.80
N TYR A 273 0.00 3.07 -5.39
CA TYR A 273 0.36 4.33 -6.03
C TYR A 273 -0.55 4.67 -7.23
N VAL A 274 -0.80 3.70 -8.12
CA VAL A 274 -1.66 3.92 -9.31
C VAL A 274 -3.11 4.19 -8.90
N PHE A 275 -3.72 3.29 -8.13
CA PHE A 275 -5.12 3.43 -7.73
C PHE A 275 -5.34 4.63 -6.80
N GLY A 276 -4.41 4.88 -5.86
CA GLY A 276 -4.45 6.04 -4.99
C GLY A 276 -4.36 7.35 -5.76
N SER A 277 -3.48 7.41 -6.78
CA SER A 277 -3.41 8.56 -7.69
C SER A 277 -4.74 8.79 -8.43
N GLU A 278 -5.39 7.74 -8.92
CA GLU A 278 -6.70 7.85 -9.59
C GLU A 278 -7.80 8.34 -8.64
N ILE A 279 -7.82 7.88 -7.39
CA ILE A 279 -8.74 8.36 -6.36
C ILE A 279 -8.55 9.86 -6.10
N VAL A 280 -7.30 10.32 -5.94
CA VAL A 280 -6.98 11.75 -5.74
C VAL A 280 -7.45 12.59 -6.92
N GLN A 281 -7.12 12.21 -8.16
CA GLN A 281 -7.57 12.90 -9.38
C GLN A 281 -9.11 13.00 -9.47
N GLY A 282 -9.83 11.93 -9.09
CA GLY A 282 -11.29 11.92 -9.07
C GLY A 282 -11.88 12.91 -8.04
N LEU A 283 -11.24 13.05 -6.88
CA LEU A 283 -11.63 14.00 -5.84
C LEU A 283 -11.30 15.45 -6.22
N GLU A 284 -10.14 15.70 -6.82
CA GLU A 284 -9.72 17.01 -7.32
C GLU A 284 -10.68 17.52 -8.41
N ALA A 285 -11.00 16.68 -9.40
CA ALA A 285 -11.94 17.01 -10.47
C ALA A 285 -13.36 17.31 -9.92
N ALA A 286 -13.83 16.54 -8.95
CA ALA A 286 -15.11 16.79 -8.29
C ALA A 286 -15.11 18.15 -7.53
N GLY A 287 -14.02 18.49 -6.84
CA GLY A 287 -13.85 19.77 -6.16
C GLY A 287 -13.88 20.97 -7.13
N ALA A 288 -13.17 20.88 -8.26
CA ALA A 288 -13.14 21.93 -9.29
C ALA A 288 -14.54 22.23 -9.89
N VAL A 289 -15.37 21.19 -10.08
CA VAL A 289 -16.76 21.35 -10.56
C VAL A 289 -17.65 22.03 -9.52
N VAL A 290 -17.37 21.90 -8.22
CA VAL A 290 -18.11 22.62 -7.16
C VAL A 290 -17.70 24.08 -7.10
N LEU A 291 -16.43 24.41 -7.28
CA LEU A 291 -15.93 25.79 -7.27
C LEU A 291 -16.47 26.59 -8.48
N THR A 292 -16.42 26.02 -9.67
CA THR A 292 -16.94 26.68 -10.89
C THR A 292 -18.44 26.95 -10.81
N LYS A 293 -19.24 26.02 -10.25
CA LYS A 293 -20.68 26.21 -9.99
C LYS A 293 -21.03 27.23 -8.89
N LYS A 294 -20.05 27.69 -8.10
CA LYS A 294 -20.24 28.79 -7.12
C LYS A 294 -19.83 30.16 -7.67
N SER A 295 -19.32 30.21 -8.90
CA SER A 295 -18.80 31.42 -9.55
C SER A 295 -19.65 31.84 -10.76
N GLN A 296 -20.87 31.32 -10.88
CA GLN A 296 -21.89 31.64 -11.88
C GLN A 296 -23.21 31.95 -11.17
#